data_AF-A0A7W2AI38-F1
#
_entry.id   AF-A0A7W2AI38-F1
#
_cell.length_a   1.000
_cell.length_b   1.000
_cell.length_c   1.000
_cell.angle_alpha   90.00
_cell.angle_beta   90.00
_cell.angle_gamma   90.00
#
_symmetry.space_group_name_H-M   'P 1'
#
loop_
_entity.id
_entity.type
_entity.pdbx_description
1 polymer ?
#
loop_
_entity_poly.entity_id
_entity_poly.type
_entity_poly.pdbx_seq_one_letter_code
_entity_poly.pdbx_strand_id
1 'polypeptide(L)'
;MTSGVPDKYKNRLLYAWNENVTLMRTTPEENEELGRILAEKANQSKGPVAIFLPLQGISELDAPDRDFWWPEADQALFDAIKKNTKSEIPIIELDCNINDPLFARAVTDKLLEFLQNEEK
;
A
#
# COMPACT_ATOMS: atom_id res chain seq x y z
N MET A 1 -10.78 14.84 19.59
CA MET A 1 -11.99 14.03 19.92
C MET A 1 -11.83 12.68 19.24
N THR A 2 -11.92 11.57 19.98
CA THR A 2 -11.82 10.18 19.48
C THR A 2 -13.08 9.38 19.83
N SER A 3 -14.22 10.07 20.03
CA SER A 3 -15.44 9.58 20.68
C SER A 3 -16.18 8.43 19.97
N GLY A 4 -15.62 7.87 18.89
CA GLY A 4 -16.14 6.67 18.20
C GLY A 4 -15.14 5.50 18.10
N VAL A 5 -13.91 5.63 18.61
CA VAL A 5 -12.90 4.57 18.50
C VAL A 5 -13.16 3.48 19.57
N PRO A 6 -13.29 2.20 19.18
CA PRO A 6 -13.47 1.09 20.13
C PRO A 6 -12.36 1.03 21.19
N ASP A 7 -12.71 0.62 22.41
CA ASP A 7 -11.79 0.64 23.57
C ASP A 7 -10.46 -0.06 23.32
N LYS A 8 -10.49 -1.21 22.64
CA LYS A 8 -9.29 -1.98 22.30
C LYS A 8 -8.28 -1.24 21.41
N TYR A 9 -8.70 -0.17 20.73
CA TYR A 9 -7.86 0.61 19.81
C TYR A 9 -7.51 2.00 20.34
N LYS A 10 -7.94 2.37 21.56
CA LYS A 10 -7.68 3.71 22.12
C LYS A 10 -6.20 4.04 22.29
N ASN A 11 -5.33 3.04 22.42
CA ASN A 11 -3.89 3.20 22.57
C ASN A 11 -3.12 3.11 21.24
N ARG A 12 -3.83 3.10 20.10
CA ARG A 12 -3.21 3.09 18.77
C ARG A 12 -2.80 4.51 18.38
N LEU A 13 -1.98 4.61 17.34
CA LEU A 13 -1.67 5.89 16.71
C LEU A 13 -2.89 6.37 15.91
N LEU A 14 -3.54 7.41 16.41
CA LEU A 14 -4.80 7.94 15.89
C LEU A 14 -4.60 9.36 15.36
N TYR A 15 -5.18 9.64 14.19
CA TYR A 15 -5.18 10.96 13.57
C TYR A 15 -6.62 11.43 13.36
N ALA A 16 -6.97 12.61 13.90
CA ALA A 16 -8.30 13.19 13.73
C ALA A 16 -8.37 13.92 12.37
N TRP A 17 -8.84 13.22 11.33
CA TRP A 17 -8.95 13.78 9.98
C TRP A 17 -9.98 14.91 9.90
N ASN A 18 -11.14 14.71 10.54
CA ASN A 18 -12.12 15.75 10.76
C ASN A 18 -12.96 15.41 12.01
N GLU A 19 -13.97 16.23 12.33
CA GLU A 19 -14.82 16.04 13.52
C GLU A 19 -15.51 14.67 13.57
N ASN A 20 -15.74 14.03 12.42
CA ASN A 20 -16.47 12.78 12.28
C ASN A 20 -15.57 11.57 11.96
N VAL A 21 -14.31 11.79 11.58
CA VAL A 21 -13.42 10.73 11.06
C VAL A 21 -12.10 10.74 11.81
N THR A 22 -11.77 9.59 12.41
CA THR A 22 -10.46 9.31 13.00
C THR A 22 -9.80 8.18 12.21
N LEU A 23 -8.60 8.43 11.70
CA LEU A 23 -7.76 7.43 11.06
C LEU A 23 -6.91 6.74 12.12
N MET A 24 -6.61 5.46 11.92
CA MET A 24 -5.77 4.65 12.79
C MET A 24 -4.63 4.07 11.98
N ARG A 25 -3.38 4.31 12.38
CA ARG A 25 -2.22 3.74 11.68
C ARG A 25 -2.14 2.24 11.94
N THR A 26 -2.01 1.47 10.87
CA THR A 26 -1.78 0.02 10.90
C THR A 26 -0.40 -0.30 11.48
N THR A 27 -0.29 -1.42 12.21
CA THR A 27 1.01 -1.89 12.77
C THR A 27 1.80 -2.69 11.73
N PRO A 28 3.10 -2.98 11.97
CA PRO A 28 3.86 -3.90 11.14
C PRO A 28 3.21 -5.28 10.98
N GLU A 29 2.66 -5.86 12.06
CA GLU A 29 1.98 -7.17 12.00
C GLU A 29 0.70 -7.12 11.16
N GLU A 30 -0.07 -6.04 11.28
CA GLU A 30 -1.25 -5.83 10.44
C GLU A 30 -0.85 -5.61 8.97
N ASN A 31 0.26 -4.92 8.70
CA ASN A 31 0.78 -4.70 7.35
C ASN A 31 1.34 -5.98 6.72
N GLU A 32 2.01 -6.84 7.48
CA GLU A 32 2.44 -8.17 7.02
C GLU A 32 1.23 -8.99 6.55
N GLU A 33 0.17 -9.02 7.35
CA GLU A 33 -1.08 -9.72 7.01
C GLU A 33 -1.76 -9.10 5.78
N LEU A 34 -1.80 -7.77 5.69
CA LEU A 34 -2.32 -7.07 4.50
C LEU A 34 -1.52 -7.43 3.25
N GLY A 35 -0.19 -7.51 3.35
CA GLY A 35 0.68 -7.88 2.23
C GLY A 35 0.45 -9.31 1.75
N ARG A 36 0.25 -10.24 2.69
CA ARG A 36 -0.16 -11.62 2.37
C ARG A 36 -1.49 -11.65 1.63
N ILE A 37 -2.50 -10.93 2.12
CA ILE A 37 -3.83 -10.88 1.50
C ILE A 37 -3.76 -10.29 0.08
N LEU A 38 -2.99 -9.22 -0.12
CA LEU A 38 -2.81 -8.60 -1.44
C LEU A 38 -2.17 -9.57 -2.43
N ALA A 39 -1.08 -10.22 -2.03
CA ALA A 39 -0.40 -11.23 -2.85
C ALA A 39 -1.31 -12.41 -3.21
N GLU A 40 -2.06 -12.93 -2.23
CA GLU A 40 -3.01 -14.04 -2.45
C GLU A 40 -4.08 -13.70 -3.48
N LYS A 41 -4.58 -12.46 -3.47
CA LYS A 41 -5.55 -11.99 -4.46
C LYS A 41 -4.91 -11.79 -5.83
N ALA A 42 -3.73 -11.18 -5.90
CA ALA A 42 -2.98 -11.00 -7.14
C ALA A 42 -2.71 -12.36 -7.83
N ASN A 43 -2.30 -13.37 -7.05
CA ASN A 43 -2.00 -14.72 -7.52
C ASN A 43 -3.19 -15.47 -8.14
N GLN A 44 -4.42 -15.04 -7.86
CA GLN A 44 -5.67 -15.63 -8.37
C GLN A 44 -6.18 -14.96 -9.64
N SER A 45 -5.55 -13.86 -10.07
CA SER A 45 -5.94 -13.16 -11.29
C SER A 45 -5.81 -14.07 -12.51
N LYS A 46 -6.78 -13.95 -13.43
CA LYS A 46 -6.76 -14.61 -14.75
C LYS A 46 -6.23 -13.69 -15.85
N GLY A 47 -6.12 -12.40 -15.57
CA GLY A 47 -5.57 -11.38 -16.46
C GLY A 47 -4.16 -10.95 -16.02
N PRO A 48 -3.50 -10.08 -16.80
CA PRO A 48 -2.18 -9.56 -16.45
C PRO A 48 -2.23 -8.78 -15.13
N VAL A 49 -1.17 -8.91 -14.33
CA VAL A 49 -1.01 -8.22 -13.04
C VAL A 49 0.40 -7.67 -12.94
N ALA A 50 0.54 -6.50 -12.33
CA ALA A 50 1.80 -5.94 -11.85
C ALA A 50 1.54 -5.27 -10.50
N ILE A 51 2.52 -5.33 -9.59
CA ILE A 51 2.45 -4.68 -8.28
C ILE A 51 3.51 -3.59 -8.22
N PHE A 52 3.14 -2.39 -7.76
CA PHE A 52 4.02 -1.25 -7.60
C PHE A 52 4.15 -0.87 -6.13
N LEU A 53 5.38 -0.72 -5.65
CA LEU A 53 5.70 -0.40 -4.25
C LEU A 53 6.34 0.99 -4.17
N PRO A 54 5.67 2.01 -3.61
CA PRO A 54 6.24 3.34 -3.40
C PRO A 54 7.09 3.35 -2.13
N LEU A 55 8.42 3.36 -2.28
CA LEU A 55 9.36 3.20 -1.18
C LEU A 55 9.43 4.41 -0.23
N GLN A 56 8.90 5.57 -0.62
CA GLN A 56 8.84 6.78 0.22
C GLN A 56 7.43 7.03 0.78
N GLY A 57 6.65 5.96 0.93
CA GLY A 57 5.39 5.95 1.66
C GLY A 57 4.14 5.77 0.81
N ILE A 58 3.10 5.24 1.44
CA ILE A 58 1.88 4.70 0.78
C ILE A 58 0.66 5.63 0.91
N SER A 59 0.78 6.81 1.52
CA SER A 59 -0.33 7.77 1.63
C SER A 59 0.16 9.22 1.82
N GLU A 60 -0.77 10.18 1.86
CA GLU A 60 -0.46 11.59 2.18
C GLU A 60 0.09 11.77 3.61
N LEU A 61 -0.39 10.95 4.56
CA LEU A 61 0.04 10.98 5.96
C LEU A 61 1.27 10.10 6.22
N ASP A 62 1.64 9.27 5.24
CA ASP A 62 2.73 8.32 5.33
C ASP A 62 3.83 8.75 4.35
N ALA A 63 4.67 9.66 4.83
CA ALA A 63 5.83 10.22 4.17
C ALA A 63 6.76 10.78 5.27
N PRO A 64 8.07 10.99 5.02
CA PRO A 64 8.95 11.59 6.00
C PRO A 64 8.34 12.84 6.67
N ASP A 65 8.48 12.91 7.99
CA ASP A 65 7.95 13.98 8.86
C ASP A 65 6.41 14.09 8.94
N ARG A 66 5.65 13.10 8.47
CA ARG A 66 4.18 13.04 8.57
C ARG A 66 3.70 12.11 9.69
N ASP A 67 2.46 12.32 10.13
CA ASP A 67 1.88 11.66 11.32
C ASP A 67 1.92 10.13 11.29
N PHE A 68 1.80 9.52 10.10
CA PHE A 68 1.76 8.06 9.93
C PHE A 68 3.08 7.47 9.40
N TRP A 69 4.14 8.27 9.27
CA TRP A 69 5.44 7.78 8.82
C TRP A 69 5.96 6.66 9.73
N TRP A 70 6.03 5.46 9.18
CA TRP A 70 6.52 4.28 9.91
C TRP A 70 7.15 3.27 8.94
N PRO A 71 8.44 3.47 8.59
CA PRO A 71 9.13 2.67 7.57
C PRO A 71 9.07 1.16 7.83
N GLU A 72 9.14 0.73 9.09
CA GLU A 72 9.07 -0.67 9.45
C GLU A 72 7.70 -1.29 9.15
N ALA A 73 6.62 -0.50 9.24
CA ALA A 73 5.28 -0.96 8.89
C ALA A 73 5.12 -1.15 7.38
N ASP A 74 5.65 -0.22 6.58
CA ASP A 74 5.61 -0.32 5.11
C ASP A 74 6.55 -1.43 4.62
N GLN A 75 7.71 -1.60 5.24
CA GLN A 75 8.63 -2.70 4.92
C GLN A 75 7.98 -4.07 5.19
N ALA A 76 7.24 -4.21 6.30
CA ALA A 76 6.50 -5.44 6.59
C ALA A 76 5.44 -5.75 5.52
N LEU A 77 4.74 -4.73 5.02
CA LEU A 77 3.81 -4.86 3.89
C LEU A 77 4.55 -5.34 2.63
N PHE A 78 5.64 -4.67 2.27
CA PHE A 78 6.39 -4.92 1.05
C PHE A 78 7.05 -6.30 1.04
N ASP A 79 7.65 -6.71 2.16
CA ASP A 79 8.27 -8.02 2.28
C ASP A 79 7.23 -9.14 2.22
N ALA A 80 6.07 -8.95 2.85
CA ALA A 80 4.97 -9.90 2.73
C ALA A 80 4.45 -10.02 1.29
N ILE A 81 4.31 -8.91 0.56
CA ILE A 81 3.95 -8.92 -0.86
C ILE A 81 5.01 -9.67 -1.67
N LYS A 82 6.30 -9.34 -1.53
CA LYS A 82 7.40 -9.95 -2.27
C LYS A 82 7.53 -11.45 -2.01
N LYS A 83 7.35 -11.87 -0.76
CA LYS A 83 7.44 -13.27 -0.34
C LYS A 83 6.31 -14.14 -0.89
N ASN A 84 5.09 -13.59 -0.97
CA ASN A 84 3.88 -14.38 -1.25
C ASN A 84 3.37 -14.24 -2.69
N THR A 85 3.84 -13.25 -3.45
CA THR A 85 3.45 -13.08 -4.86
C THR A 85 4.17 -14.09 -5.75
N LYS A 86 3.45 -14.68 -6.70
CA LYS A 86 4.04 -15.61 -7.67
C LYS A 86 5.06 -14.89 -8.56
N SER A 87 6.13 -15.59 -8.92
CA SER A 87 7.27 -15.02 -9.67
C SER A 87 6.91 -14.48 -11.05
N GLU A 88 5.82 -14.93 -11.67
CA GLU A 88 5.35 -14.38 -12.96
C GLU A 88 4.71 -12.99 -12.85
N ILE A 89 4.31 -12.57 -11.65
CA ILE A 89 3.74 -11.24 -11.43
C ILE A 89 4.90 -10.27 -11.14
N PRO A 90 5.18 -9.31 -12.03
CA PRO A 90 6.23 -8.33 -11.79
C PRO A 90 5.90 -7.45 -10.58
N ILE A 91 6.89 -7.29 -9.71
CA ILE A 91 6.88 -6.34 -8.61
C ILE A 91 7.89 -5.25 -8.95
N ILE A 92 7.43 -4.00 -8.98
CA ILE A 92 8.20 -2.82 -9.35
C ILE A 92 8.32 -1.93 -8.12
N GLU A 93 9.53 -1.79 -7.61
CA GLU A 93 9.84 -0.86 -6.52
C GLU A 93 10.22 0.50 -7.11
N LEU A 94 9.64 1.58 -6.58
CA LEU A 94 9.89 2.95 -7.03
C LEU A 94 10.32 3.81 -5.83
N ASP A 95 11.45 4.51 -5.96
CA ASP A 95 11.98 5.42 -4.94
C ASP A 95 11.22 6.75 -4.92
N CYS A 96 9.93 6.69 -4.59
CA CYS A 96 9.04 7.84 -4.48
C CYS A 96 7.86 7.54 -3.56
N ASN A 97 7.10 8.57 -3.19
CA ASN A 97 5.84 8.44 -2.46
C ASN A 97 4.72 8.09 -3.45
N ILE A 98 3.66 7.43 -3.00
CA ILE A 98 2.50 7.10 -3.84
C ILE A 98 1.89 8.32 -4.57
N ASN A 99 2.00 9.52 -3.97
CA ASN A 99 1.45 10.77 -4.51
C ASN A 99 2.42 11.49 -5.47
N ASP A 100 3.61 10.96 -5.72
CA ASP A 100 4.55 11.54 -6.67
C ASP A 100 4.05 11.33 -8.12
N PRO A 101 4.11 12.35 -9.01
CA PRO A 101 3.84 12.19 -10.43
C PRO A 101 4.59 11.03 -11.11
N LEU A 102 5.80 10.70 -10.62
CA LEU A 102 6.57 9.55 -11.08
C LEU A 102 5.82 8.23 -10.84
N PHE A 103 5.25 8.04 -9.65
CA PHE A 103 4.49 6.84 -9.31
C PHE A 103 3.25 6.72 -10.20
N ALA A 104 2.49 7.81 -10.31
CA ALA A 104 1.29 7.86 -11.14
C ALA A 104 1.60 7.49 -12.60
N ARG A 105 2.66 8.05 -13.17
CA ARG A 105 3.08 7.77 -14.55
C ARG A 105 3.46 6.30 -14.74
N ALA A 106 4.26 5.74 -13.84
CA ALA A 106 4.71 4.36 -13.94
C ALA A 106 3.53 3.36 -13.93
N VAL A 107 2.55 3.58 -13.05
CA VAL A 107 1.35 2.74 -12.98
C VAL A 107 0.48 2.90 -14.24
N THR A 108 0.26 4.13 -14.72
CA THR A 108 -0.54 4.36 -15.93
C THR A 108 0.11 3.80 -17.19
N ASP A 109 1.43 3.91 -17.32
CA ASP A 109 2.15 3.38 -18.48
C ASP A 109 2.02 1.84 -18.54
N LYS A 110 2.14 1.16 -17.39
CA LYS A 110 1.95 -0.29 -17.31
C LYS A 110 0.51 -0.71 -17.60
N LEU A 111 -0.48 0.07 -17.15
CA LEU A 111 -1.88 -0.19 -17.48
C LEU A 111 -2.13 -0.08 -19.00
N LEU A 112 -1.61 0.97 -19.64
CA LEU A 112 -1.75 1.15 -21.10
C LEU A 112 -1.06 0.01 -21.87
N GLU A 113 0.09 -0.47 -21.42
CA GLU A 113 0.77 -1.65 -21.96
C GLU A 113 -0.13 -2.90 -21.90
N PHE A 114 -0.78 -3.15 -20.76
CA PHE A 114 -1.70 -4.29 -20.63
C PHE A 114 -2.88 -4.19 -21.59
N LEU A 115 -3.49 -3.02 -21.74
CA LEU A 115 -4.64 -2.82 -22.63
C LEU A 115 -4.27 -3.00 -24.11
N GLN A 116 -3.11 -2.50 -24.54
CA GLN A 116 -2.64 -2.65 -25.92
C GLN A 116 -2.33 -4.11 -26.29
N ASN A 117 -1.98 -4.93 -25.31
CA ASN A 117 -1.67 -6.34 -25.53
C ASN A 117 -2.92 -7.24 -25.57
N GLU A 118 -4.08 -6.78 -25.07
CA GLU A 118 -5.35 -7.50 -25.20
C GLU A 118 -5.97 -7.39 -26.60
N GLU A 119 -5.59 -6.38 -27.40
CA GLU A 119 -6.14 -6.13 -28.75
C GLU A 119 -5.44 -6.94 -29.88
N LYS A 120 -4.45 -7.77 -29.55
CA LYS A 120 -3.71 -8.62 -30.51
C LYS A 120 -4.12 -10.08 -30.41
#